data_AF-A0A1T3MEJ8-F1
#
_entry.id   AF-A0A1T3MEJ8-F1
#
_cell.length_a   1.000
_cell.length_b   1.000
_cell.length_c   1.000
_cell.angle_alpha   90.00
_cell.angle_beta   90.00
_cell.angle_gamma   90.00
#
_symmetry.space_group_name_H-M   'P 1'
#
loop_
_entity.id
_entity.type
_entity.pdbx_description
1 polymer ?
#
loop_
_entity_poly.entity_id
_entity_poly.type
_entity_poly.pdbx_seq_one_letter_code
_entity_poly.pdbx_strand_id
1 'polypeptide(L)'
;MFDIESLKSKSDTELTKISKDLGIGVKKTSDINEKIYAILDFQASNPQTIKDYLGPQDKGNDAGNEEAAQPKKRGRKPAAKAEVIKTPEEPAKPEAPVKEVRKKAETTKAEVPVEEAVKVTEETSQPEKKQRRRVTKTQPPVEAKATPEETAPEASEPVEVVAPAKKETQAVPQQKNNNQNNNNNNNQNRQHHHNQNRNNGDAKHSEPQKKEYSFDGIVTVEGVLEILPDNYGFLRSSDFSYISSPDDVYVSTSQIKNYGLKTGDTVKGIVRLPKEGEKYFSLQRPTEVNGRDLAYIKDRVAFEFLTPLFPQEKFNLAGKNATLSTRIVDLFAPIGKGQRAMIVAQPKTGKTMLLKDIANSISANHPEAYMMVLLIDERPEEVTDMQRSVNAEVIASTFDEAADKHVKVANLVLSKAQRLVECGHDVVILLDSITRLARAYNTVTPASGKILSGGVDANALHKPKRFFGAARKIEGGGSLTIIATALIDTGSKMDEVIFEEFKGTGNMELQLDRKIANKRIYPAVDLISSSTRRDDLLLDEVTQQRMWIMRKYLADMNPVEAMEFVKKHMQSTVNNEEFLMSMNK
;
A
#
# COMPACT_ATOMS: atom_id res chain seq x y z
N MET A 1 18.50 -23.33 -21.48
CA MET A 1 17.45 -24.30 -21.15
C MET A 1 16.12 -23.64 -21.45
N PHE A 2 15.16 -24.40 -21.98
CA PHE A 2 13.78 -23.96 -22.13
C PHE A 2 13.11 -23.87 -20.77
N ASP A 3 12.29 -22.84 -20.60
CA ASP A 3 11.34 -22.71 -19.50
C ASP A 3 9.90 -23.01 -19.99
N ILE A 4 9.02 -23.44 -19.09
CA ILE A 4 7.64 -23.80 -19.42
C ILE A 4 6.82 -22.61 -19.96
N GLU A 5 7.08 -21.38 -19.51
CA GLU A 5 6.41 -20.19 -20.03
C GLU A 5 6.95 -19.84 -21.43
N SER A 6 8.25 -20.03 -21.65
CA SER A 6 8.90 -19.85 -22.96
C SER A 6 8.49 -20.87 -24.04
N LEU A 7 7.89 -21.99 -23.62
CA LEU A 7 7.31 -23.00 -24.51
C LEU A 7 5.80 -22.79 -24.70
N LYS A 8 5.07 -22.36 -23.66
CA LYS A 8 3.63 -22.03 -23.74
C LYS A 8 3.33 -20.80 -24.60
N SER A 9 4.30 -19.90 -24.78
CA SER A 9 4.18 -18.74 -25.69
C SER A 9 4.47 -19.06 -27.15
N LYS A 10 4.83 -20.30 -27.49
CA LYS A 10 5.14 -20.72 -28.87
C LYS A 10 3.96 -21.36 -29.59
N SER A 11 3.94 -21.17 -30.91
CA SER A 11 2.97 -21.81 -31.78
C SER A 11 3.20 -23.32 -31.91
N ASP A 12 2.15 -24.08 -32.23
CA ASP A 12 2.24 -25.53 -32.43
C ASP A 12 3.25 -25.93 -33.52
N THR A 13 3.41 -25.09 -34.55
CA THR A 13 4.37 -25.30 -35.64
C THR A 13 5.82 -25.14 -35.16
N GLU A 14 6.10 -24.17 -34.29
CA GLU A 14 7.40 -24.02 -33.63
C GLU A 14 7.68 -25.17 -32.66
N LEU A 15 6.72 -25.56 -31.82
CA LEU A 15 6.89 -26.68 -30.90
C LEU A 15 7.12 -27.99 -31.65
N THR A 16 6.38 -28.23 -32.73
CA THR A 16 6.60 -29.38 -33.62
C THR A 16 7.95 -29.31 -34.34
N LYS A 17 8.47 -28.11 -34.64
CA LYS A 17 9.83 -27.93 -35.18
C LYS A 17 10.89 -28.24 -34.13
N ILE A 18 10.81 -27.66 -32.93
CA ILE A 18 11.75 -27.89 -31.82
C ILE A 18 11.82 -29.37 -31.47
N SER A 19 10.68 -30.05 -31.31
CA SER A 19 10.64 -31.50 -31.08
C SER A 19 11.31 -32.29 -32.20
N LYS A 20 11.12 -31.89 -33.46
CA LYS A 20 11.77 -32.57 -34.61
C LYS A 20 13.27 -32.32 -34.66
N ASP A 21 13.72 -31.09 -34.45
CA ASP A 21 15.13 -30.71 -34.48
C ASP A 21 15.93 -31.38 -33.34
N LEU A 22 15.28 -31.60 -32.19
CA LEU A 22 15.80 -32.34 -31.03
C LEU A 22 15.64 -33.87 -31.15
N GLY A 23 15.01 -34.38 -32.21
CA GLY A 23 14.80 -35.82 -32.43
C GLY A 23 13.72 -36.49 -31.56
N ILE A 24 12.87 -35.70 -30.90
CA ILE A 24 11.83 -36.19 -29.98
C ILE A 24 10.65 -36.77 -30.77
N GLY A 25 10.30 -38.03 -30.48
CA GLY A 25 9.33 -38.83 -31.23
C GLY A 25 7.85 -38.48 -31.06
N VAL A 26 7.49 -37.20 -31.04
CA VAL A 26 6.10 -36.73 -30.86
C VAL A 26 5.30 -36.84 -32.16
N LYS A 27 4.02 -37.25 -32.08
CA LYS A 27 3.12 -37.28 -33.25
C LYS A 27 2.76 -35.86 -33.68
N LYS A 28 2.65 -35.60 -34.98
CA LYS A 28 2.23 -34.27 -35.49
C LYS A 28 0.87 -33.82 -34.93
N THR A 29 -0.02 -34.77 -34.67
CA THR A 29 -1.38 -34.57 -34.14
C THR A 29 -1.48 -34.63 -32.60
N SER A 30 -0.36 -34.69 -31.89
CA SER A 30 -0.34 -34.55 -30.42
C SER A 30 -0.76 -33.14 -29.99
N ASP A 31 -1.29 -33.03 -28.77
CA ASP A 31 -1.66 -31.74 -28.19
C ASP A 31 -0.42 -30.86 -27.93
N ILE A 32 -0.66 -29.55 -27.85
CA ILE A 32 0.36 -28.54 -27.51
C ILE A 32 1.00 -28.87 -26.15
N ASN A 33 0.22 -29.30 -25.14
CA ASN A 33 0.77 -29.64 -23.84
C ASN A 33 1.63 -30.91 -23.90
N GLU A 34 1.22 -31.95 -24.66
CA GLU A 34 2.05 -33.14 -24.88
C GLU A 34 3.41 -32.78 -25.50
N LYS A 35 3.43 -31.88 -26.50
CA LYS A 35 4.65 -31.39 -27.14
C LYS A 35 5.54 -30.63 -26.15
N ILE A 36 4.96 -29.77 -25.31
CA ILE A 36 5.70 -29.00 -24.29
C ILE A 36 6.32 -29.92 -23.23
N TYR A 37 5.55 -30.88 -22.68
CA TYR A 37 6.08 -31.80 -21.68
C TYR A 37 7.16 -32.72 -22.25
N ALA A 38 7.00 -33.24 -23.48
CA ALA A 38 8.03 -34.05 -24.13
C ALA A 38 9.36 -33.30 -24.34
N ILE A 39 9.32 -31.98 -24.63
CA ILE A 39 10.53 -31.14 -24.72
C ILE A 39 11.19 -30.96 -23.33
N LEU A 40 10.40 -30.81 -22.27
CA LEU A 40 10.91 -30.64 -20.90
C LEU A 40 11.50 -31.96 -20.34
N ASP A 41 10.87 -33.10 -20.60
CA ASP A 41 11.38 -34.42 -20.19
C ASP A 41 12.69 -34.76 -20.94
N PHE A 42 12.73 -34.50 -22.25
CA PHE A 42 13.98 -34.63 -23.02
C PHE A 42 15.06 -33.67 -22.53
N GLN A 43 14.71 -32.45 -22.11
CA GLN A 43 15.66 -31.52 -21.49
C GLN A 43 16.22 -32.04 -20.15
N ALA A 44 15.40 -32.70 -19.34
CA ALA A 44 15.86 -33.31 -18.09
C ALA A 44 16.83 -34.48 -18.34
N SER A 45 16.62 -35.26 -19.39
CA SER A 45 17.50 -36.38 -19.79
C SER A 45 18.75 -35.94 -20.55
N ASN A 46 18.67 -34.91 -21.39
CA ASN A 46 19.71 -34.49 -22.34
C ASN A 46 20.08 -33.00 -22.20
N PRO A 47 20.45 -32.51 -20.99
CA PRO A 47 20.63 -31.08 -20.71
C PRO A 47 21.80 -30.43 -21.45
N GLN A 48 22.74 -31.21 -22.01
CA GLN A 48 23.84 -30.67 -22.81
C GLN A 48 23.39 -30.41 -24.26
N THR A 49 22.70 -31.37 -24.89
CA THR A 49 22.12 -31.23 -26.24
C THR A 49 21.20 -29.99 -26.35
N ILE A 50 20.46 -29.67 -25.27
CA ILE A 50 19.65 -28.45 -25.21
C ILE A 50 20.48 -27.16 -25.14
N LYS A 51 21.65 -27.16 -24.47
CA LYS A 51 22.55 -25.99 -24.47
C LYS A 51 23.16 -25.78 -25.85
N ASP A 52 23.49 -26.86 -26.55
CA ASP A 52 24.05 -26.81 -27.89
C ASP A 52 23.00 -26.31 -28.91
N TYR A 53 21.74 -26.75 -28.80
CA TYR A 53 20.61 -26.25 -29.60
C TYR A 53 20.25 -24.79 -29.29
N LEU A 54 20.41 -24.34 -28.05
CA LEU A 54 20.24 -22.95 -27.61
C LEU A 54 21.53 -22.11 -27.70
N GLY A 55 22.55 -22.61 -28.40
CA GLY A 55 23.78 -21.88 -28.66
C GLY A 55 23.57 -20.66 -29.57
N PRO A 56 24.52 -19.71 -29.63
CA PRO A 56 24.36 -18.46 -30.36
C PRO A 56 24.43 -18.66 -31.88
N GLN A 57 23.29 -18.93 -32.50
CA GLN A 57 23.04 -18.55 -33.91
C GLN A 57 22.43 -17.15 -33.99
N ASP A 58 22.57 -16.53 -35.15
CA ASP A 58 22.57 -15.07 -35.36
C ASP A 58 21.45 -14.24 -34.70
N LYS A 59 21.84 -13.06 -34.24
CA LYS A 59 20.92 -11.94 -34.01
C LYS A 59 20.41 -11.44 -35.36
N GLY A 60 19.15 -11.73 -35.70
CA GLY A 60 18.53 -11.19 -36.90
C GLY A 60 17.00 -11.33 -36.89
N ASN A 61 16.34 -10.31 -37.45
CA ASN A 61 14.91 -10.27 -37.77
C ASN A 61 13.95 -10.39 -36.58
N ASP A 62 13.85 -9.31 -35.81
CA ASP A 62 12.54 -8.86 -35.31
C ASP A 62 12.18 -7.59 -36.11
N ALA A 63 11.41 -7.78 -37.18
CA ALA A 63 11.00 -6.75 -38.14
C ALA A 63 9.66 -7.17 -38.77
N GLY A 64 8.71 -6.23 -38.85
CA GLY A 64 7.32 -6.52 -39.21
C GLY A 64 7.14 -7.14 -40.60
N ASN A 65 6.18 -8.07 -40.71
CA ASN A 65 5.82 -8.73 -41.95
C ASN A 65 4.56 -8.08 -42.57
N GLU A 66 4.76 -7.05 -43.40
CA GLU A 66 3.76 -6.60 -44.38
C GLU A 66 4.06 -7.19 -45.77
N GLU A 67 3.01 -7.43 -46.55
CA GLU A 67 3.10 -8.20 -47.80
C GLU A 67 3.54 -7.36 -49.00
N ALA A 68 4.45 -7.89 -49.85
CA ALA A 68 4.19 -8.03 -51.30
C ALA A 68 5.36 -8.65 -52.11
N ALA A 69 4.97 -9.50 -53.08
CA ALA A 69 5.58 -9.76 -54.39
C ALA A 69 7.12 -9.62 -54.63
N GLN A 70 7.77 -10.77 -54.83
CA GLN A 70 8.93 -10.93 -55.75
C GLN A 70 8.48 -10.72 -57.23
N PRO A 71 9.36 -10.41 -58.23
CA PRO A 71 10.66 -11.10 -58.41
C PRO A 71 11.85 -10.47 -59.20
N LYS A 72 13.06 -10.98 -58.86
CA LYS A 72 14.17 -11.41 -59.75
C LYS A 72 15.07 -10.40 -60.53
N LYS A 73 16.38 -10.58 -60.27
CA LYS A 73 17.54 -10.80 -61.19
C LYS A 73 18.52 -9.65 -61.52
N ARG A 74 19.81 -10.01 -61.31
CA ARG A 74 21.05 -9.59 -61.99
C ARG A 74 21.49 -8.12 -61.85
N GLY A 75 22.79 -7.92 -61.67
CA GLY A 75 23.44 -6.60 -61.69
C GLY A 75 24.83 -6.65 -62.33
N ARG A 76 25.47 -5.48 -62.47
CA ARG A 76 26.89 -5.31 -62.84
C ARG A 76 27.38 -3.89 -62.49
N LYS A 77 28.64 -3.77 -62.07
CA LYS A 77 29.49 -2.56 -62.14
C LYS A 77 30.19 -2.53 -63.53
N PRO A 78 30.99 -1.51 -63.96
CA PRO A 78 31.48 -0.30 -63.25
C PRO A 78 31.44 1.04 -64.07
N ALA A 79 32.06 2.10 -63.51
CA ALA A 79 32.77 3.22 -64.19
C ALA A 79 31.96 4.33 -64.93
N ALA A 80 32.49 5.55 -65.21
CA ALA A 80 33.50 6.43 -64.56
C ALA A 80 33.59 7.80 -65.29
N LYS A 81 34.27 8.81 -64.68
CA LYS A 81 34.68 10.15 -65.24
C LYS A 81 33.57 11.21 -65.41
N ALA A 82 33.83 12.54 -65.44
CA ALA A 82 34.92 13.38 -64.88
C ALA A 82 34.58 14.91 -65.02
N GLU A 83 35.49 15.78 -64.54
CA GLU A 83 35.60 17.26 -64.73
C GLU A 83 34.70 18.14 -63.80
N VAL A 84 35.15 19.12 -62.97
CA VAL A 84 36.20 20.21 -63.00
C VAL A 84 35.55 21.55 -63.47
N ILE A 85 35.51 22.67 -62.71
CA ILE A 85 36.59 23.53 -62.12
C ILE A 85 36.21 24.19 -60.75
N LYS A 86 37.26 24.41 -59.92
CA LYS A 86 37.53 25.25 -58.72
C LYS A 86 36.54 26.31 -58.15
N THR A 87 36.55 26.36 -56.81
CA THR A 87 36.29 27.45 -55.82
C THR A 87 37.32 28.62 -55.89
N PRO A 88 37.20 29.79 -55.18
CA PRO A 88 37.07 29.89 -53.70
C PRO A 88 36.31 31.09 -53.08
N GLU A 89 35.74 30.86 -51.89
CA GLU A 89 35.85 31.74 -50.70
C GLU A 89 35.57 30.94 -49.42
N GLU A 90 36.05 31.38 -48.26
CA GLU A 90 36.12 30.58 -47.00
C GLU A 90 35.64 31.38 -45.76
N PRO A 91 34.78 30.81 -44.89
CA PRO A 91 34.31 31.46 -43.67
C PRO A 91 35.26 31.26 -42.47
N ALA A 92 35.38 32.29 -41.63
CA ALA A 92 36.44 32.40 -40.62
C ALA A 92 36.31 31.49 -39.38
N LYS A 93 37.46 31.25 -38.74
CA LYS A 93 37.62 30.84 -37.33
C LYS A 93 38.63 31.76 -36.62
N PRO A 94 38.55 31.95 -35.29
CA PRO A 94 39.33 32.98 -34.60
C PRO A 94 40.76 32.57 -34.22
N GLU A 95 41.63 33.58 -34.23
CA GLU A 95 42.96 33.66 -33.60
C GLU A 95 42.85 33.83 -32.07
N ALA A 96 43.93 33.89 -31.25
CA ALA A 96 45.18 33.12 -31.18
C ALA A 96 45.90 33.52 -29.84
N PRO A 97 46.72 32.66 -29.20
CA PRO A 97 47.44 33.00 -27.98
C PRO A 97 48.89 33.49 -28.20
N VAL A 98 49.38 34.36 -27.31
CA VAL A 98 50.75 34.93 -27.27
C VAL A 98 51.33 34.61 -25.87
N LYS A 99 52.41 33.83 -25.67
CA LYS A 99 53.87 34.12 -25.82
C LYS A 99 54.37 35.24 -24.86
N GLU A 100 55.55 35.18 -24.21
CA GLU A 100 56.62 34.16 -24.08
C GLU A 100 57.56 34.51 -22.87
N VAL A 101 58.66 33.75 -22.63
CA VAL A 101 59.86 34.03 -21.77
C VAL A 101 59.64 33.76 -20.25
N ARG A 102 60.23 32.75 -19.56
CA ARG A 102 61.65 32.32 -19.27
C ARG A 102 62.37 33.24 -18.24
N LYS A 103 63.09 32.77 -17.19
CA LYS A 103 64.23 31.81 -17.14
C LYS A 103 64.60 31.43 -15.66
N LYS A 104 65.15 30.21 -15.46
CA LYS A 104 66.36 29.77 -14.66
C LYS A 104 66.83 30.48 -13.36
N ALA A 105 67.53 29.86 -12.38
CA ALA A 105 67.93 28.45 -12.10
C ALA A 105 68.60 28.30 -10.68
N GLU A 106 69.03 27.07 -10.31
CA GLU A 106 70.12 26.68 -9.36
C GLU A 106 69.98 27.07 -7.86
N THR A 107 69.79 26.17 -6.87
CA THR A 107 70.60 25.05 -6.27
C THR A 107 71.71 25.43 -5.26
N THR A 108 71.57 24.98 -3.99
CA THR A 108 72.68 24.70 -3.04
C THR A 108 72.28 23.68 -1.95
N LYS A 109 73.26 23.20 -1.15
CA LYS A 109 73.17 22.11 -0.14
C LYS A 109 73.32 22.61 1.32
N ALA A 110 73.39 21.65 2.26
CA ALA A 110 73.65 21.69 3.72
C ALA A 110 72.36 21.86 4.56
N GLU A 111 71.96 21.01 5.53
CA GLU A 111 72.60 20.10 6.52
C GLU A 111 72.49 20.64 7.97
N VAL A 112 71.65 19.93 8.77
CA VAL A 112 71.73 19.48 10.20
C VAL A 112 72.83 20.00 11.15
N PRO A 113 72.78 19.78 12.50
CA PRO A 113 71.87 18.95 13.34
C PRO A 113 71.13 19.78 14.47
N VAL A 114 70.49 19.29 15.56
CA VAL A 114 70.89 18.37 16.67
C VAL A 114 69.68 17.94 17.55
N GLU A 115 69.56 16.61 17.79
CA GLU A 115 69.18 15.83 19.02
C GLU A 115 67.93 16.20 19.90
N GLU A 116 67.32 15.31 20.71
CA GLU A 116 67.45 13.85 21.01
C GLU A 116 66.02 13.29 21.35
N ALA A 117 65.63 12.05 20.98
CA ALA A 117 65.67 10.76 21.74
C ALA A 117 64.85 10.73 23.07
N VAL A 118 64.34 9.61 23.61
CA VAL A 118 64.63 8.15 23.51
C VAL A 118 63.27 7.39 23.46
N LYS A 119 62.97 6.36 22.63
CA LYS A 119 63.45 4.94 22.57
C LYS A 119 63.13 4.13 23.87
N VAL A 120 62.95 2.81 23.96
CA VAL A 120 62.91 1.58 23.09
C VAL A 120 61.80 0.65 23.70
N THR A 121 61.34 -0.53 23.24
CA THR A 121 61.69 -1.51 22.16
C THR A 121 60.41 -2.28 21.72
N GLU A 122 60.49 -3.05 20.64
CA GLU A 122 59.68 -4.26 20.39
C GLU A 122 60.49 -5.54 20.74
N GLU A 123 59.88 -6.73 20.80
CA GLU A 123 60.36 -7.87 20.00
C GLU A 123 59.33 -9.01 19.86
N THR A 124 59.54 -9.89 18.87
CA THR A 124 58.55 -10.86 18.36
C THR A 124 58.98 -12.32 18.50
N SER A 125 58.04 -13.25 18.71
CA SER A 125 58.15 -14.64 18.19
C SER A 125 56.83 -15.44 18.24
N GLN A 126 56.76 -16.50 17.43
CA GLN A 126 55.71 -17.53 17.36
C GLN A 126 56.41 -18.92 17.24
N PRO A 127 55.71 -20.07 17.06
CA PRO A 127 54.77 -20.71 17.99
C PRO A 127 55.04 -22.23 18.14
N GLU A 128 54.49 -22.93 19.17
CA GLU A 128 54.21 -24.38 19.00
C GLU A 128 53.11 -25.01 19.90
N LYS A 129 53.02 -26.35 19.98
CA LYS A 129 51.78 -27.12 20.22
C LYS A 129 51.86 -28.19 21.35
N LYS A 130 50.67 -28.69 21.73
CA LYS A 130 50.28 -30.04 22.27
C LYS A 130 50.26 -30.33 23.81
N GLN A 131 49.02 -30.52 24.28
CA GLN A 131 48.47 -31.74 24.93
C GLN A 131 48.77 -32.17 26.41
N ARG A 132 47.67 -32.12 27.21
CA ARG A 132 47.08 -33.21 28.06
C ARG A 132 47.70 -33.63 29.44
N ARG A 133 46.85 -33.44 30.50
CA ARG A 133 46.56 -34.38 31.64
C ARG A 133 47.64 -34.57 32.75
N ARG A 134 47.36 -34.90 34.03
CA ARG A 134 46.11 -35.16 34.84
C ARG A 134 46.41 -35.12 36.38
N VAL A 135 45.43 -34.69 37.23
CA VAL A 135 45.28 -34.89 38.72
C VAL A 135 46.42 -34.45 39.70
N THR A 136 46.24 -34.20 41.01
CA THR A 136 45.11 -34.36 41.97
C THR A 136 45.15 -33.37 43.17
N LYS A 137 43.97 -32.98 43.71
CA LYS A 137 43.70 -32.44 45.10
C LYS A 137 44.39 -31.10 45.48
N THR A 138 43.87 -30.26 46.40
CA THR A 138 42.82 -30.43 47.44
C THR A 138 41.85 -29.22 47.49
N GLN A 139 40.72 -29.36 48.20
CA GLN A 139 39.63 -28.37 48.44
C GLN A 139 39.89 -27.50 49.70
N PRO A 140 39.13 -26.42 50.04
CA PRO A 140 37.66 -26.36 50.13
C PRO A 140 37.03 -25.08 49.48
N PRO A 141 35.84 -24.53 49.86
CA PRO A 141 34.73 -24.43 48.89
C PRO A 141 34.16 -23.01 48.68
N VAL A 142 33.11 -22.91 47.85
CA VAL A 142 32.32 -21.68 47.57
C VAL A 142 30.87 -21.90 48.02
N GLU A 143 30.29 -20.91 48.69
CA GLU A 143 28.90 -20.93 49.18
C GLU A 143 27.89 -20.35 48.16
N ALA A 144 26.60 -20.68 48.35
CA ALA A 144 25.50 -20.06 47.60
C ALA A 144 24.19 -20.03 48.41
N LYS A 145 23.59 -18.83 48.49
CA LYS A 145 22.19 -18.52 48.89
C LYS A 145 21.69 -18.96 50.28
N ALA A 146 21.40 -17.96 51.12
CA ALA A 146 20.10 -17.83 51.81
C ALA A 146 19.85 -16.36 52.21
N THR A 147 18.58 -15.97 52.37
CA THR A 147 18.14 -14.68 52.93
C THR A 147 16.98 -14.89 53.90
N PRO A 148 17.11 -14.42 55.15
CA PRO A 148 16.06 -13.80 55.93
C PRO A 148 16.39 -12.27 56.07
N GLU A 149 15.67 -11.39 56.76
CA GLU A 149 14.53 -11.51 57.68
C GLU A 149 13.80 -10.14 57.80
N GLU A 150 12.47 -10.09 57.93
CA GLU A 150 11.75 -9.16 58.84
C GLU A 150 10.22 -9.45 58.86
N THR A 151 9.50 -8.94 59.87
CA THR A 151 8.20 -9.50 60.30
C THR A 151 7.13 -8.47 60.74
N ALA A 152 5.89 -8.65 60.25
CA ALA A 152 4.58 -8.41 60.93
C ALA A 152 4.26 -6.98 61.45
N PRO A 153 3.01 -6.64 61.88
CA PRO A 153 1.71 -7.38 61.91
C PRO A 153 0.69 -6.78 60.86
N GLU A 154 -0.64 -6.98 60.85
CA GLU A 154 -1.61 -7.40 61.89
C GLU A 154 -2.93 -8.04 61.36
N ALA A 155 -3.35 -9.10 62.05
CA ALA A 155 -4.68 -9.73 62.27
C ALA A 155 -5.91 -9.63 61.33
N SER A 156 -6.46 -10.81 60.99
CA SER A 156 -7.87 -11.19 61.23
C SER A 156 -8.05 -12.73 61.24
N GLU A 157 -8.93 -13.29 62.08
CA GLU A 157 -8.99 -14.73 62.41
C GLU A 157 -9.98 -15.61 61.57
N PRO A 158 -9.94 -16.97 61.65
CA PRO A 158 -10.49 -17.90 60.64
C PRO A 158 -11.78 -18.64 61.09
N VAL A 159 -12.21 -19.70 60.35
CA VAL A 159 -12.64 -21.02 60.92
C VAL A 159 -12.97 -22.11 59.86
N GLU A 160 -12.39 -23.32 60.09
CA GLU A 160 -12.79 -24.71 59.74
C GLU A 160 -13.05 -25.23 58.29
N VAL A 161 -13.21 -26.57 58.20
CA VAL A 161 -12.88 -27.45 57.06
C VAL A 161 -13.76 -28.74 57.05
N VAL A 162 -13.88 -29.39 55.87
CA VAL A 162 -14.33 -30.79 55.62
C VAL A 162 -15.86 -31.09 55.52
N ALA A 163 -16.27 -31.48 54.29
CA ALA A 163 -17.17 -32.59 53.84
C ALA A 163 -18.29 -33.15 54.77
N PRO A 164 -19.48 -33.57 54.24
CA PRO A 164 -19.58 -34.56 53.14
C PRO A 164 -20.74 -34.32 52.13
N ALA A 165 -21.04 -35.31 51.28
CA ALA A 165 -21.90 -35.19 50.10
C ALA A 165 -23.18 -36.06 50.13
N LYS A 166 -24.25 -35.61 49.43
CA LYS A 166 -25.02 -36.43 48.44
C LYS A 166 -26.23 -35.71 47.78
N LYS A 167 -26.58 -36.23 46.58
CA LYS A 167 -27.88 -36.22 45.84
C LYS A 167 -28.35 -34.96 45.08
N GLU A 168 -28.72 -35.21 43.81
CA GLU A 168 -29.96 -34.83 43.07
C GLU A 168 -30.46 -33.35 43.13
N THR A 169 -30.89 -32.70 42.03
CA THR A 169 -31.60 -33.21 40.83
C THR A 169 -31.58 -32.19 39.65
N GLN A 170 -32.12 -32.61 38.49
CA GLN A 170 -32.62 -31.82 37.34
C GLN A 170 -31.58 -31.21 36.37
N ALA A 171 -31.87 -31.39 35.07
CA ALA A 171 -31.07 -30.91 33.93
C ALA A 171 -31.99 -30.30 32.85
N VAL A 172 -31.40 -29.49 31.97
CA VAL A 172 -32.09 -28.63 31.00
C VAL A 172 -32.73 -29.43 29.84
N PRO A 173 -33.97 -29.11 29.40
CA PRO A 173 -34.59 -29.76 28.25
C PRO A 173 -34.01 -29.27 26.91
N GLN A 174 -33.63 -30.19 26.04
CA GLN A 174 -33.35 -29.92 24.62
C GLN A 174 -34.58 -30.22 23.76
N GLN A 175 -35.03 -29.26 22.95
CA GLN A 175 -36.05 -29.52 21.93
C GLN A 175 -35.41 -30.08 20.64
N LYS A 176 -35.82 -31.28 20.23
CA LYS A 176 -35.65 -31.79 18.87
C LYS A 176 -37.00 -31.79 18.17
N ASN A 177 -37.15 -31.01 17.10
CA ASN A 177 -38.29 -31.14 16.21
C ASN A 177 -38.14 -32.43 15.38
N ASN A 178 -39.18 -33.25 15.38
CA ASN A 178 -39.29 -34.44 14.55
C ASN A 178 -40.77 -34.59 14.20
N ASN A 179 -41.14 -34.55 12.90
CA ASN A 179 -42.54 -34.61 12.49
C ASN A 179 -42.69 -35.25 11.11
N GLN A 180 -43.45 -36.35 11.03
CA GLN A 180 -43.78 -37.08 9.80
C GLN A 180 -45.17 -37.69 9.93
N ASN A 181 -46.01 -37.47 8.90
CA ASN A 181 -47.26 -38.19 8.60
C ASN A 181 -48.41 -38.08 9.66
N ASN A 182 -49.70 -38.07 9.29
CA ASN A 182 -50.32 -38.93 8.28
C ASN A 182 -51.69 -38.43 7.75
N ASN A 183 -52.00 -38.80 6.49
CA ASN A 183 -53.31 -39.20 5.92
C ASN A 183 -54.56 -38.28 5.75
N ASN A 184 -54.97 -38.19 4.46
CA ASN A 184 -56.28 -38.56 3.86
C ASN A 184 -57.52 -37.62 3.77
N ASN A 185 -57.76 -37.17 2.53
CA ASN A 185 -58.95 -37.41 1.68
C ASN A 185 -60.36 -37.58 2.30
N ASN A 186 -61.26 -36.62 2.03
CA ASN A 186 -62.37 -36.72 1.04
C ASN A 186 -63.25 -35.44 1.12
N ASN A 187 -63.50 -34.69 0.04
CA ASN A 187 -64.38 -34.98 -1.11
C ASN A 187 -65.89 -34.91 -0.80
N GLN A 188 -66.57 -33.80 -1.16
CA GLN A 188 -67.82 -33.87 -1.95
C GLN A 188 -68.30 -32.53 -2.56
N ASN A 189 -68.82 -32.65 -3.78
CA ASN A 189 -69.38 -31.61 -4.67
C ASN A 189 -70.85 -31.24 -4.32
N ARG A 190 -71.26 -29.97 -4.54
CA ARG A 190 -72.67 -29.62 -4.87
C ARG A 190 -72.81 -28.26 -5.59
N GLN A 191 -73.88 -28.10 -6.36
CA GLN A 191 -74.10 -27.03 -7.37
C GLN A 191 -75.40 -26.24 -7.13
N HIS A 192 -75.51 -25.03 -7.75
CA HIS A 192 -76.71 -24.23 -8.12
C HIS A 192 -77.76 -23.93 -7.01
N HIS A 193 -78.44 -22.78 -6.91
CA HIS A 193 -78.90 -21.72 -7.85
C HIS A 193 -78.79 -20.33 -7.16
N HIS A 194 -78.61 -19.18 -7.82
CA HIS A 194 -79.53 -18.42 -8.70
C HIS A 194 -80.89 -18.04 -8.06
N ASN A 195 -81.04 -16.80 -7.54
CA ASN A 195 -82.06 -15.88 -8.07
C ASN A 195 -81.84 -14.38 -7.73
N GLN A 196 -82.60 -13.56 -8.45
CA GLN A 196 -82.65 -12.12 -8.66
C GLN A 196 -82.99 -11.18 -7.46
N ASN A 197 -82.36 -10.00 -7.48
CA ASN A 197 -82.99 -8.65 -7.50
C ASN A 197 -83.83 -8.13 -6.30
N ARG A 198 -83.33 -7.08 -5.62
CA ARG A 198 -83.99 -5.74 -5.61
C ARG A 198 -83.15 -4.62 -4.98
N ASN A 199 -83.48 -3.39 -5.38
CA ASN A 199 -82.90 -2.12 -4.94
C ASN A 199 -82.77 -1.97 -3.42
N ASN A 200 -81.70 -1.32 -2.97
CA ASN A 200 -81.87 0.02 -2.44
C ASN A 200 -80.69 0.92 -2.88
N GLY A 201 -80.94 2.22 -3.01
CA GLY A 201 -79.92 3.17 -3.45
C GLY A 201 -79.33 3.92 -2.26
N ASP A 202 -78.01 3.92 -2.14
CA ASP A 202 -77.28 4.75 -1.18
C ASP A 202 -76.06 5.41 -1.83
N ALA A 203 -75.52 6.44 -1.17
CA ALA A 203 -74.70 7.44 -1.82
C ALA A 203 -73.41 6.89 -2.47
N LYS A 204 -73.09 7.40 -3.67
CA LYS A 204 -71.71 7.40 -4.17
C LYS A 204 -70.84 8.31 -3.28
N HIS A 205 -70.31 7.76 -2.20
CA HIS A 205 -69.02 8.23 -1.73
C HIS A 205 -67.98 7.87 -2.79
N SER A 206 -67.72 8.81 -3.70
CA SER A 206 -66.41 8.91 -4.31
C SER A 206 -65.42 9.15 -3.18
N GLU A 207 -64.71 8.10 -2.74
CA GLU A 207 -63.50 8.30 -1.97
C GLU A 207 -62.64 9.32 -2.73
N PRO A 208 -62.14 10.38 -2.07
CA PRO A 208 -61.21 11.27 -2.73
C PRO A 208 -59.99 10.42 -3.08
N GLN A 209 -59.74 10.21 -4.39
CA GLN A 209 -58.58 9.47 -4.85
C GLN A 209 -57.37 9.98 -4.07
N LYS A 210 -56.73 9.08 -3.31
CA LYS A 210 -55.44 9.38 -2.67
C LYS A 210 -54.54 9.88 -3.79
N LYS A 211 -54.24 11.18 -3.79
CA LYS A 211 -53.22 11.72 -4.68
C LYS A 211 -51.93 11.07 -4.23
N GLU A 212 -51.50 10.06 -4.98
CA GLU A 212 -50.16 9.52 -4.86
C GLU A 212 -49.20 10.66 -5.16
N TYR A 213 -48.60 11.22 -4.11
CA TYR A 213 -47.56 12.22 -4.26
C TYR A 213 -46.36 11.51 -4.88
N SER A 214 -46.22 11.63 -6.20
CA SER A 214 -45.14 11.01 -6.96
C SER A 214 -43.83 11.71 -6.65
N PHE A 215 -43.12 11.23 -5.63
CA PHE A 215 -41.77 11.67 -5.28
C PHE A 215 -40.70 11.14 -6.26
N ASP A 216 -41.10 10.31 -7.23
CA ASP A 216 -40.28 9.92 -8.38
C ASP A 216 -39.68 11.16 -9.07
N GLY A 217 -38.36 11.15 -9.26
CA GLY A 217 -37.63 12.26 -9.89
C GLY A 217 -37.12 13.33 -8.91
N ILE A 218 -37.61 13.38 -7.67
CA ILE A 218 -37.28 14.45 -6.70
C ILE A 218 -36.08 14.10 -5.82
N VAL A 219 -35.94 12.83 -5.42
CA VAL A 219 -34.90 12.41 -4.47
C VAL A 219 -33.57 12.18 -5.19
N THR A 220 -32.56 12.97 -4.84
CA THR A 220 -31.16 12.76 -5.23
C THR A 220 -30.37 12.10 -4.11
N VAL A 221 -29.63 11.03 -4.42
CA VAL A 221 -28.72 10.35 -3.49
C VAL A 221 -27.30 10.35 -4.07
N GLU A 222 -26.31 10.37 -3.20
CA GLU A 222 -24.90 10.21 -3.52
C GLU A 222 -24.34 8.99 -2.76
N GLY A 223 -23.51 8.18 -3.38
CA GLY A 223 -22.90 7.01 -2.73
C GLY A 223 -21.88 6.30 -3.60
N VAL A 224 -21.06 5.45 -2.99
CA VAL A 224 -19.93 4.78 -3.65
C VAL A 224 -20.38 3.42 -4.19
N LEU A 225 -20.24 3.22 -5.49
CA LEU A 225 -20.65 2.00 -6.18
C LEU A 225 -19.77 0.81 -5.78
N GLU A 226 -20.39 -0.22 -5.21
CA GLU A 226 -19.84 -1.57 -5.12
C GLU A 226 -20.54 -2.46 -6.16
N ILE A 227 -19.80 -2.98 -7.14
CA ILE A 227 -20.29 -4.00 -8.08
C ILE A 227 -20.04 -5.38 -7.48
N LEU A 228 -21.10 -6.20 -7.41
CA LEU A 228 -21.08 -7.56 -6.90
C LEU A 228 -20.77 -8.59 -8.02
N PRO A 229 -20.41 -9.85 -7.71
CA PRO A 229 -20.02 -10.85 -8.72
C PRO A 229 -21.05 -11.08 -9.83
N ASP A 230 -22.34 -10.92 -9.53
CA ASP A 230 -23.46 -11.01 -10.47
C ASP A 230 -23.61 -9.77 -11.40
N ASN A 231 -22.64 -8.86 -11.37
CA ASN A 231 -22.53 -7.64 -12.20
C ASN A 231 -23.60 -6.55 -11.95
N TYR A 232 -24.54 -6.74 -11.03
CA TYR A 232 -25.30 -5.62 -10.44
C TYR A 232 -24.51 -4.99 -9.29
N GLY A 233 -24.92 -3.82 -8.81
CA GLY A 233 -24.23 -3.14 -7.72
C GLY A 233 -25.16 -2.38 -6.78
N PHE A 234 -24.56 -1.83 -5.73
CA PHE A 234 -25.19 -0.93 -4.77
C PHE A 234 -24.35 0.33 -4.59
N LEU A 235 -24.98 1.49 -4.47
CA LEU A 235 -24.33 2.68 -3.92
C LEU A 235 -24.36 2.58 -2.41
N ARG A 236 -23.18 2.50 -1.78
CA ARG A 236 -23.01 2.47 -0.32
C ARG A 236 -22.81 3.89 0.22
N SER A 237 -23.40 4.22 1.38
CA SER A 237 -23.12 5.50 2.06
C SER A 237 -21.78 5.49 2.81
N SER A 238 -21.13 6.65 2.85
CA SER A 238 -20.00 7.00 3.73
C SER A 238 -20.34 6.82 5.22
N ASP A 239 -21.58 7.14 5.60
CA ASP A 239 -22.01 7.28 7.00
C ASP A 239 -22.04 5.91 7.70
N PHE A 240 -22.25 4.85 6.92
CA PHE A 240 -22.17 3.45 7.37
C PHE A 240 -20.80 2.81 7.04
N SER A 241 -19.75 3.61 6.82
CA SER A 241 -18.38 3.17 6.45
C SER A 241 -18.35 2.18 5.26
N TYR A 242 -19.26 2.39 4.30
CA TYR A 242 -19.51 1.53 3.13
C TYR A 242 -19.87 0.06 3.43
N ILE A 243 -20.32 -0.24 4.64
CA ILE A 243 -20.96 -1.51 5.00
C ILE A 243 -22.38 -1.53 4.41
N SER A 244 -22.91 -2.73 4.11
CA SER A 244 -24.26 -2.88 3.58
C SER A 244 -25.33 -2.28 4.51
N SER A 245 -26.14 -1.35 4.01
CA SER A 245 -27.25 -0.69 4.72
C SER A 245 -28.60 -0.98 4.05
N PRO A 246 -29.73 -0.97 4.78
CA PRO A 246 -31.07 -0.98 4.17
C PRO A 246 -31.30 0.17 3.18
N ASP A 247 -30.62 1.31 3.39
CA ASP A 247 -30.77 2.52 2.57
C ASP A 247 -29.94 2.49 1.26
N ASP A 248 -29.17 1.43 1.02
CA ASP A 248 -28.32 1.30 -0.17
C ASP A 248 -29.12 1.33 -1.48
N VAL A 249 -28.62 2.04 -2.48
CA VAL A 249 -29.31 2.23 -3.77
C VAL A 249 -28.87 1.16 -4.77
N TYR A 250 -29.81 0.32 -5.23
CA TYR A 250 -29.60 -0.67 -6.27
C TYR A 250 -29.29 -0.02 -7.63
N VAL A 251 -28.23 -0.51 -8.28
CA VAL A 251 -27.79 -0.13 -9.63
C VAL A 251 -27.76 -1.37 -10.54
N SER A 252 -28.48 -1.28 -11.66
CA SER A 252 -28.60 -2.39 -12.60
C SER A 252 -27.34 -2.63 -13.44
N THR A 253 -27.14 -3.88 -13.87
CA THR A 253 -26.13 -4.31 -14.84
C THR A 253 -26.10 -3.42 -16.09
N SER A 254 -27.28 -3.03 -16.60
CA SER A 254 -27.44 -2.17 -17.76
C SER A 254 -26.97 -0.74 -17.51
N GLN A 255 -27.24 -0.16 -16.34
CA GLN A 255 -26.76 1.18 -15.99
C GLN A 255 -25.23 1.20 -15.84
N ILE A 256 -24.67 0.20 -15.14
CA ILE A 256 -23.22 0.06 -14.96
C ILE A 256 -22.51 0.06 -16.32
N LYS A 257 -22.99 -0.75 -17.27
CA LYS A 257 -22.44 -0.83 -18.64
C LYS A 257 -22.69 0.46 -19.45
N ASN A 258 -23.91 0.99 -19.46
CA ASN A 258 -24.28 2.13 -20.31
C ASN A 258 -23.62 3.47 -19.90
N TYR A 259 -23.23 3.60 -18.62
CA TYR A 259 -22.53 4.78 -18.09
C TYR A 259 -21.03 4.53 -17.82
N GLY A 260 -20.49 3.35 -18.12
CA GLY A 260 -19.07 3.03 -17.95
C GLY A 260 -18.60 2.99 -16.48
N LEU A 261 -19.50 2.63 -15.56
CA LEU A 261 -19.25 2.67 -14.12
C LEU A 261 -18.38 1.48 -13.66
N LYS A 262 -17.60 1.71 -12.59
CA LYS A 262 -16.67 0.77 -11.98
C LYS A 262 -16.84 0.81 -10.45
N THR A 263 -16.40 -0.24 -9.77
CA THR A 263 -16.32 -0.23 -8.29
C THR A 263 -15.46 0.94 -7.81
N GLY A 264 -15.94 1.63 -6.77
CA GLY A 264 -15.36 2.86 -6.23
C GLY A 264 -15.93 4.15 -6.81
N ASP A 265 -16.74 4.12 -7.87
CA ASP A 265 -17.30 5.36 -8.42
C ASP A 265 -18.27 6.00 -7.43
N THR A 266 -18.01 7.25 -7.05
CA THR A 266 -18.93 8.06 -6.25
C THR A 266 -20.00 8.58 -7.19
N VAL A 267 -21.15 7.91 -7.22
CA VAL A 267 -22.26 8.20 -8.13
C VAL A 267 -23.30 9.04 -7.40
N LYS A 268 -23.63 10.17 -7.99
CA LYS A 268 -24.73 11.03 -7.58
C LYS A 268 -25.84 10.92 -8.61
N GLY A 269 -27.09 10.78 -8.18
CA GLY A 269 -28.18 10.56 -9.12
C GLY A 269 -29.57 10.59 -8.51
N ILE A 270 -30.55 10.61 -9.41
CA ILE A 270 -31.97 10.57 -9.07
C ILE A 270 -32.35 9.11 -8.80
N VAL A 271 -32.98 8.87 -7.65
CA VAL A 271 -33.47 7.55 -7.23
C VAL A 271 -34.99 7.48 -7.29
N ARG A 272 -35.51 6.25 -7.34
CA ARG A 272 -36.91 5.93 -7.10
C ARG A 272 -37.06 5.09 -5.84
N LEU A 273 -38.25 5.16 -5.25
CA LEU A 273 -38.66 4.26 -4.17
C LEU A 273 -38.72 2.79 -4.67
N PRO A 274 -38.53 1.81 -3.76
CA PRO A 274 -38.86 0.42 -4.04
C PRO A 274 -40.35 0.28 -4.40
N LYS A 275 -40.64 -0.52 -5.42
CA LYS A 275 -41.99 -0.97 -5.77
C LYS A 275 -42.38 -2.20 -4.96
N GLU A 276 -43.63 -2.64 -5.06
CA GLU A 276 -44.09 -3.88 -4.43
C GLU A 276 -43.17 -5.07 -4.81
N GLY A 277 -42.60 -5.72 -3.81
CA GLY A 277 -41.64 -6.83 -3.96
C GLY A 277 -40.16 -6.42 -3.99
N GLU A 278 -39.84 -5.13 -4.16
CA GLU A 278 -38.46 -4.61 -4.05
C GLU A 278 -38.13 -4.22 -2.60
N LYS A 279 -36.85 -4.33 -2.21
CA LYS A 279 -36.38 -4.01 -0.85
C LYS A 279 -35.56 -2.72 -0.73
N TYR A 280 -35.02 -2.24 -1.84
CA TYR A 280 -34.02 -1.18 -1.88
C TYR A 280 -34.48 -0.05 -2.81
N PHE A 281 -34.03 1.17 -2.55
CA PHE A 281 -34.09 2.25 -3.53
C PHE A 281 -33.40 1.82 -4.83
N SER A 282 -33.84 2.35 -5.96
CA SER A 282 -33.25 2.04 -7.27
C SER A 282 -32.80 3.32 -7.94
N LEU A 283 -31.58 3.35 -8.47
CA LEU A 283 -31.11 4.48 -9.28
C LEU A 283 -32.00 4.56 -10.53
N GLN A 284 -32.61 5.71 -10.81
CA GLN A 284 -33.22 5.97 -12.11
C GLN A 284 -32.13 6.35 -13.11
N ARG A 285 -31.39 7.44 -12.81
CA ARG A 285 -30.38 8.04 -13.68
C ARG A 285 -29.29 8.73 -12.85
N PRO A 286 -28.00 8.46 -13.11
CA PRO A 286 -26.92 9.27 -12.52
C PRO A 286 -26.95 10.68 -13.11
N THR A 287 -26.56 11.67 -12.32
CA THR A 287 -26.38 13.07 -12.75
C THR A 287 -24.91 13.42 -12.91
N GLU A 288 -24.08 12.91 -12.01
CA GLU A 288 -22.68 13.29 -11.81
C GLU A 288 -21.95 12.07 -11.23
N VAL A 289 -20.68 11.86 -11.59
CA VAL A 289 -19.85 10.79 -11.02
C VAL A 289 -18.45 11.33 -10.75
N ASN A 290 -17.93 11.14 -9.54
CA ASN A 290 -16.61 11.62 -9.10
C ASN A 290 -16.35 13.11 -9.41
N GLY A 291 -17.36 13.98 -9.25
CA GLY A 291 -17.25 15.42 -9.56
C GLY A 291 -17.19 15.76 -11.06
N ARG A 292 -17.60 14.84 -11.95
CA ARG A 292 -17.52 14.96 -13.41
C ARG A 292 -18.82 14.56 -14.12
N ASP A 293 -18.99 15.09 -15.33
CA ASP A 293 -20.04 14.70 -16.27
C ASP A 293 -19.89 13.26 -16.77
N LEU A 294 -21.03 12.64 -17.07
CA LEU A 294 -21.12 11.26 -17.58
C LEU A 294 -20.42 11.03 -18.93
N ALA A 295 -20.12 12.09 -19.69
CA ALA A 295 -19.35 11.99 -20.93
C ALA A 295 -17.88 11.67 -20.62
N TYR A 296 -17.23 12.50 -19.79
CA TYR A 296 -15.84 12.33 -19.35
C TYR A 296 -15.60 10.93 -18.73
N ILE A 297 -16.57 10.43 -17.98
CA ILE A 297 -16.52 9.14 -17.26
C ILE A 297 -16.48 7.92 -18.19
N LYS A 298 -16.89 8.06 -19.47
CA LYS A 298 -16.78 6.99 -20.47
C LYS A 298 -15.38 6.90 -21.08
N ASP A 299 -14.76 8.05 -21.32
CA ASP A 299 -13.50 8.16 -22.05
C ASP A 299 -12.26 8.20 -21.13
N ARG A 300 -12.47 8.17 -19.80
CA ARG A 300 -11.39 8.16 -18.79
C ARG A 300 -10.44 6.96 -18.95
N VAL A 301 -9.15 7.24 -18.87
CA VAL A 301 -8.11 6.20 -18.78
C VAL A 301 -8.19 5.50 -17.42
N ALA A 302 -8.11 4.16 -17.40
CA ALA A 302 -8.13 3.41 -16.15
C ALA A 302 -6.82 3.57 -15.37
N PHE A 303 -6.90 3.58 -14.03
CA PHE A 303 -5.80 3.85 -13.11
C PHE A 303 -4.54 3.05 -13.42
N GLU A 304 -4.68 1.76 -13.74
CA GLU A 304 -3.58 0.86 -14.13
C GLU A 304 -2.71 1.40 -15.28
N PHE A 305 -3.29 2.14 -16.24
CA PHE A 305 -2.59 2.64 -17.44
C PHE A 305 -2.04 4.07 -17.29
N LEU A 306 -2.26 4.73 -16.16
CA LEU A 306 -1.76 6.10 -15.92
C LEU A 306 -0.26 6.10 -15.59
N THR A 307 0.53 6.97 -16.23
CA THR A 307 1.98 7.07 -16.02
C THR A 307 2.32 7.46 -14.58
N PRO A 308 3.09 6.65 -13.82
CA PRO A 308 3.56 7.01 -12.49
C PRO A 308 4.76 7.96 -12.54
N LEU A 309 4.71 9.04 -11.78
CA LEU A 309 5.83 9.95 -11.54
C LEU A 309 6.28 9.93 -10.07
N PHE A 310 7.51 10.39 -9.82
CA PHE A 310 7.91 10.82 -8.48
C PHE A 310 7.09 12.06 -8.07
N PRO A 311 6.75 12.22 -6.79
CA PRO A 311 6.19 13.47 -6.28
C PRO A 311 7.12 14.66 -6.54
N GLN A 312 6.56 15.73 -7.12
CA GLN A 312 7.24 16.99 -7.47
C GLN A 312 6.60 18.21 -6.75
N GLU A 313 5.51 17.97 -6.03
CA GLU A 313 4.71 18.98 -5.35
C GLU A 313 4.58 18.53 -3.89
N LYS A 314 5.03 19.38 -2.95
CA LYS A 314 5.06 19.10 -1.52
C LYS A 314 3.75 19.55 -0.87
N PHE A 315 3.18 18.73 0.00
CA PHE A 315 2.17 19.20 0.96
C PHE A 315 2.86 20.10 1.99
N ASN A 316 2.46 21.37 2.05
CA ASN A 316 2.97 22.30 3.04
C ASN A 316 2.37 21.98 4.42
N LEU A 317 3.16 21.36 5.29
CA LEU A 317 2.72 21.01 6.64
C LEU A 317 3.05 22.12 7.67
N ALA A 318 3.91 23.07 7.29
CA ALA A 318 4.38 24.18 8.12
C ALA A 318 3.63 25.52 7.88
N GLY A 319 2.49 25.49 7.17
CA GLY A 319 1.66 26.66 6.87
C GLY A 319 0.72 27.09 8.00
N LYS A 320 -0.58 27.18 7.71
CA LYS A 320 -1.63 27.48 8.71
C LYS A 320 -1.65 26.39 9.79
N ASN A 321 -1.93 26.80 11.02
CA ASN A 321 -2.05 25.93 12.20
C ASN A 321 -0.84 25.00 12.43
N ALA A 322 0.35 25.40 11.97
CA ALA A 322 1.55 24.59 12.07
C ALA A 322 1.93 24.29 13.53
N THR A 323 2.03 23.00 13.87
CA THR A 323 2.50 22.55 15.18
C THR A 323 4.01 22.29 15.12
N LEU A 324 4.63 22.06 16.28
CA LEU A 324 6.02 21.57 16.33
C LEU A 324 6.15 20.23 15.57
N SER A 325 5.12 19.37 15.64
CA SER A 325 5.06 18.09 14.92
C SER A 325 5.09 18.32 13.41
N THR A 326 4.19 19.16 12.89
CA THR A 326 4.08 19.37 11.44
C THR A 326 5.30 20.09 10.89
N ARG A 327 5.82 21.10 11.60
CA ARG A 327 7.07 21.80 11.23
C ARG A 327 8.28 20.87 11.14
N ILE A 328 8.38 19.86 12.01
CA ILE A 328 9.47 18.87 11.98
C ILE A 328 9.33 17.91 10.80
N VAL A 329 8.13 17.36 10.57
CA VAL A 329 7.89 16.46 9.42
C VAL A 329 8.14 17.19 8.10
N ASP A 330 7.70 18.45 7.99
CA ASP A 330 7.89 19.32 6.81
C ASP A 330 9.35 19.46 6.37
N LEU A 331 10.30 19.37 7.30
CA LEU A 331 11.75 19.47 7.06
C LEU A 331 12.46 18.10 6.99
N PHE A 332 12.19 17.21 7.94
CA PHE A 332 12.94 15.95 8.09
C PHE A 332 12.35 14.77 7.32
N ALA A 333 11.09 14.83 6.91
CA ALA A 333 10.46 13.82 6.07
C ALA A 333 9.31 14.46 5.22
N PRO A 334 9.65 15.36 4.26
CA PRO A 334 8.66 16.07 3.47
C PRO A 334 7.74 15.09 2.73
N ILE A 335 6.44 15.39 2.70
CA ILE A 335 5.41 14.53 2.09
C ILE A 335 4.97 15.15 0.77
N GLY A 336 5.17 14.42 -0.33
CA GLY A 336 4.72 14.84 -1.65
C GLY A 336 3.28 14.42 -1.98
N LYS A 337 2.70 15.10 -2.97
CA LYS A 337 1.51 14.63 -3.69
C LYS A 337 1.87 13.39 -4.50
N GLY A 338 1.36 12.22 -4.11
CA GLY A 338 1.75 10.91 -4.62
C GLY A 338 2.68 10.08 -3.72
N GLN A 339 2.90 10.47 -2.45
CA GLN A 339 3.83 9.77 -1.54
C GLN A 339 3.26 8.43 -1.03
N ARG A 340 4.14 7.42 -0.88
CA ARG A 340 3.95 6.22 -0.07
C ARG A 340 4.70 6.41 1.25
N ALA A 341 4.06 7.12 2.16
CA ALA A 341 4.60 7.53 3.45
C ALA A 341 4.28 6.46 4.52
N MET A 342 5.28 6.08 5.31
CA MET A 342 5.15 5.10 6.38
C MET A 342 5.60 5.71 7.71
N ILE A 343 4.66 5.85 8.66
CA ILE A 343 4.94 6.29 10.03
C ILE A 343 5.23 5.04 10.88
N VAL A 344 6.51 4.80 11.15
CA VAL A 344 7.02 3.61 11.83
C VAL A 344 7.02 3.86 13.34
N ALA A 345 6.22 3.12 14.10
CA ALA A 345 5.92 3.46 15.49
C ALA A 345 5.84 2.25 16.42
N GLN A 346 6.52 2.30 17.57
CA GLN A 346 6.17 1.44 18.69
C GLN A 346 4.82 1.86 19.32
N PRO A 347 4.10 0.96 20.01
CA PRO A 347 2.96 1.34 20.85
C PRO A 347 3.31 2.44 21.86
N LYS A 348 2.37 3.37 22.09
CA LYS A 348 2.47 4.52 23.02
C LYS A 348 3.52 5.59 22.68
N THR A 349 3.94 5.70 21.41
CA THR A 349 4.88 6.74 20.92
C THR A 349 4.22 8.08 20.52
N GLY A 350 2.89 8.14 20.40
CA GLY A 350 2.16 9.33 19.94
C GLY A 350 1.64 9.28 18.50
N LYS A 351 1.79 8.13 17.80
CA LYS A 351 1.19 7.77 16.49
C LYS A 351 -0.06 8.58 16.11
N THR A 352 -1.15 8.43 16.87
CA THR A 352 -2.47 8.99 16.58
C THR A 352 -2.49 10.52 16.64
N MET A 353 -1.74 11.14 17.55
CA MET A 353 -1.61 12.60 17.64
C MET A 353 -0.87 13.16 16.42
N LEU A 354 0.22 12.50 16.02
CA LEU A 354 0.99 12.91 14.84
C LEU A 354 0.18 12.76 13.55
N LEU A 355 -0.62 11.70 13.43
CA LEU A 355 -1.51 11.49 12.28
C LEU A 355 -2.60 12.59 12.20
N LYS A 356 -3.19 12.99 13.33
CA LYS A 356 -4.12 14.13 13.44
C LYS A 356 -3.48 15.46 13.06
N ASP A 357 -2.27 15.73 13.56
CA ASP A 357 -1.51 16.96 13.26
C ASP A 357 -1.25 17.08 11.75
N ILE A 358 -0.84 15.98 11.10
CA ILE A 358 -0.66 15.92 9.63
C ILE A 358 -1.99 16.12 8.91
N ALA A 359 -3.06 15.43 9.34
CA ALA A 359 -4.39 15.52 8.72
C ALA A 359 -4.93 16.96 8.74
N ASN A 360 -4.91 17.61 9.89
CA ASN A 360 -5.42 18.97 10.04
C ASN A 360 -4.57 20.01 9.32
N SER A 361 -3.25 19.81 9.21
CA SER A 361 -2.40 20.70 8.42
C SER A 361 -2.64 20.54 6.92
N ILE A 362 -2.77 19.31 6.40
CA ILE A 362 -3.14 19.10 4.99
C ILE A 362 -4.54 19.68 4.72
N SER A 363 -5.54 19.45 5.57
CA SER A 363 -6.90 19.97 5.39
C SER A 363 -6.95 21.52 5.41
N ALA A 364 -6.11 22.18 6.21
CA ALA A 364 -6.05 23.64 6.28
C ALA A 364 -5.23 24.31 5.16
N ASN A 365 -4.18 23.64 4.67
CA ASN A 365 -3.24 24.19 3.68
C ASN A 365 -3.55 23.73 2.24
N HIS A 366 -4.16 22.56 2.07
CA HIS A 366 -4.49 21.92 0.79
C HIS A 366 -5.97 21.49 0.71
N PRO A 367 -6.93 22.45 0.73
CA PRO A 367 -8.36 22.14 0.64
C PRO A 367 -8.79 21.56 -0.72
N GLU A 368 -7.90 21.52 -1.72
CA GLU A 368 -8.11 20.83 -3.00
C GLU A 368 -7.91 19.31 -2.91
N ALA A 369 -7.28 18.81 -1.84
CA ALA A 369 -6.96 17.39 -1.67
C ALA A 369 -8.09 16.64 -0.97
N TYR A 370 -8.65 15.62 -1.62
CA TYR A 370 -9.70 14.79 -1.04
C TYR A 370 -9.13 13.83 0.00
N MET A 371 -9.44 14.05 1.28
CA MET A 371 -8.86 13.30 2.39
C MET A 371 -9.81 12.24 2.95
N MET A 372 -9.32 11.01 3.01
CA MET A 372 -9.95 9.87 3.65
C MET A 372 -9.07 9.35 4.80
N VAL A 373 -9.66 9.14 5.97
CA VAL A 373 -9.02 8.42 7.08
C VAL A 373 -9.62 7.03 7.13
N LEU A 374 -8.76 6.00 7.06
CA LEU A 374 -9.16 4.59 7.07
C LEU A 374 -8.62 3.93 8.34
N LEU A 375 -9.52 3.61 9.26
CA LEU A 375 -9.22 3.01 10.56
C LEU A 375 -9.60 1.51 10.56
N ILE A 376 -8.63 0.63 10.83
CA ILE A 376 -8.77 -0.83 10.71
C ILE A 376 -8.26 -1.52 11.99
N ASP A 377 -9.13 -2.28 12.66
CA ASP A 377 -8.80 -3.06 13.87
C ASP A 377 -8.17 -2.17 14.98
N GLU A 378 -8.80 -1.01 15.15
CA GLU A 378 -8.52 -0.02 16.20
C GLU A 378 -9.82 0.29 16.98
N ARG A 379 -9.73 1.02 18.09
CA ARG A 379 -10.79 1.08 19.11
C ARG A 379 -11.92 2.07 18.78
N PRO A 380 -13.19 1.78 19.16
CA PRO A 380 -14.33 2.69 18.96
C PRO A 380 -14.11 4.11 19.51
N GLU A 381 -13.42 4.25 20.65
CA GLU A 381 -13.09 5.56 21.23
C GLU A 381 -12.04 6.32 20.41
N GLU A 382 -11.06 5.63 19.82
CA GLU A 382 -10.04 6.23 18.94
C GLU A 382 -10.66 6.63 17.58
N VAL A 383 -11.62 5.85 17.07
CA VAL A 383 -12.46 6.21 15.91
C VAL A 383 -13.28 7.48 16.20
N THR A 384 -13.98 7.52 17.33
CA THR A 384 -14.80 8.67 17.74
C THR A 384 -13.96 9.94 17.94
N ASP A 385 -12.77 9.79 18.53
CA ASP A 385 -11.81 10.86 18.75
C ASP A 385 -11.23 11.39 17.41
N MET A 386 -10.99 10.52 16.43
CA MET A 386 -10.58 10.91 15.08
C MET A 386 -11.70 11.67 14.34
N GLN A 387 -12.93 11.13 14.32
CA GLN A 387 -14.11 11.74 13.69
C GLN A 387 -14.42 13.15 14.19
N ARG A 388 -14.11 13.47 15.45
CA ARG A 388 -14.33 14.79 16.05
C ARG A 388 -13.15 15.75 15.91
N SER A 389 -11.96 15.24 15.56
CA SER A 389 -10.72 16.01 15.56
C SER A 389 -10.20 16.37 14.17
N VAL A 390 -10.71 15.76 13.10
CA VAL A 390 -10.15 15.89 11.75
C VAL A 390 -11.24 16.23 10.74
N ASN A 391 -11.01 17.28 9.94
CA ASN A 391 -11.86 17.63 8.80
C ASN A 391 -11.48 16.79 7.57
N ALA A 392 -11.98 15.55 7.53
CA ALA A 392 -11.79 14.56 6.47
C ALA A 392 -12.94 13.52 6.49
N GLU A 393 -13.08 12.71 5.44
CA GLU A 393 -13.98 11.56 5.45
C GLU A 393 -13.38 10.43 6.31
N VAL A 394 -13.99 10.07 7.44
CA VAL A 394 -13.46 9.04 8.35
C VAL A 394 -14.25 7.74 8.23
N ILE A 395 -13.62 6.74 7.62
CA ILE A 395 -14.14 5.38 7.40
C ILE A 395 -13.49 4.43 8.40
N ALA A 396 -14.28 3.63 9.12
CA ALA A 396 -13.78 2.77 10.18
C ALA A 396 -14.34 1.34 10.14
N SER A 397 -13.51 0.39 10.57
CA SER A 397 -13.91 -0.97 10.91
C SER A 397 -13.18 -1.36 12.20
N THR A 398 -13.89 -1.31 13.34
CA THR A 398 -13.32 -1.53 14.68
C THR A 398 -12.92 -2.99 14.90
N PHE A 399 -12.15 -3.26 15.95
CA PHE A 399 -11.71 -4.62 16.31
C PHE A 399 -12.86 -5.61 16.58
N ASP A 400 -14.10 -5.14 16.77
CA ASP A 400 -15.29 -5.97 16.94
C ASP A 400 -15.73 -6.68 15.65
N GLU A 401 -15.25 -6.20 14.49
CA GLU A 401 -15.67 -6.66 13.17
C GLU A 401 -14.77 -7.76 12.58
N ALA A 402 -15.36 -8.61 11.73
CA ALA A 402 -14.63 -9.70 11.08
C ALA A 402 -13.57 -9.19 10.07
N ALA A 403 -12.47 -9.94 9.93
CA ALA A 403 -11.38 -9.60 9.01
C ALA A 403 -11.83 -9.40 7.54
N ASP A 404 -12.84 -10.15 7.09
CA ASP A 404 -13.47 -9.96 5.77
C ASP A 404 -14.09 -8.57 5.59
N LYS A 405 -14.66 -7.97 6.65
CA LYS A 405 -15.18 -6.60 6.62
C LYS A 405 -14.04 -5.59 6.51
N HIS A 406 -12.97 -5.72 7.30
CA HIS A 406 -11.79 -4.86 7.19
C HIS A 406 -11.23 -4.88 5.75
N VAL A 407 -11.08 -6.08 5.17
CA VAL A 407 -10.59 -6.29 3.81
C VAL A 407 -11.55 -5.69 2.78
N LYS A 408 -12.87 -5.88 2.93
CA LYS A 408 -13.88 -5.29 2.04
C LYS A 408 -13.84 -3.77 2.06
N VAL A 409 -13.91 -3.16 3.24
CA VAL A 409 -13.93 -1.70 3.41
C VAL A 409 -12.66 -1.09 2.81
N ALA A 410 -11.48 -1.64 3.12
CA ALA A 410 -10.22 -1.18 2.55
C ALA A 410 -10.15 -1.29 1.01
N ASN A 411 -10.65 -2.39 0.42
CA ASN A 411 -10.70 -2.50 -1.05
C ASN A 411 -11.63 -1.46 -1.69
N LEU A 412 -12.74 -1.12 -1.04
CA LEU A 412 -13.70 -0.13 -1.56
C LEU A 412 -13.17 1.31 -1.42
N VAL A 413 -12.53 1.65 -0.30
CA VAL A 413 -11.82 2.94 -0.11
C VAL A 413 -10.69 3.10 -1.13
N LEU A 414 -9.87 2.07 -1.33
CA LEU A 414 -8.82 2.07 -2.37
C LEU A 414 -9.43 2.27 -3.77
N SER A 415 -10.54 1.59 -4.06
CA SER A 415 -11.23 1.74 -5.34
C SER A 415 -11.73 3.18 -5.53
N LYS A 416 -12.37 3.78 -4.52
CA LYS A 416 -12.82 5.18 -4.55
C LYS A 416 -11.67 6.14 -4.84
N ALA A 417 -10.56 5.99 -4.10
CA ALA A 417 -9.37 6.81 -4.31
C ALA A 417 -8.84 6.72 -5.75
N GLN A 418 -8.78 5.52 -6.33
CA GLN A 418 -8.37 5.34 -7.72
C GLN A 418 -9.32 6.01 -8.71
N ARG A 419 -10.64 5.87 -8.54
CA ARG A 419 -11.63 6.52 -9.43
C ARG A 419 -11.59 8.04 -9.35
N LEU A 420 -11.33 8.61 -8.16
CA LEU A 420 -11.13 10.05 -7.99
C LEU A 420 -9.87 10.56 -8.71
N VAL A 421 -8.75 9.81 -8.63
CA VAL A 421 -7.50 10.14 -9.35
C VAL A 421 -7.62 9.96 -10.86
N GLU A 422 -8.37 8.96 -11.35
CA GLU A 422 -8.78 8.84 -12.77
C GLU A 422 -9.53 10.09 -13.26
N CYS A 423 -10.15 10.85 -12.35
CA CYS A 423 -10.87 12.09 -12.64
C CYS A 423 -10.06 13.38 -12.36
N GLY A 424 -8.76 13.24 -12.06
CA GLY A 424 -7.82 14.35 -11.89
C GLY A 424 -7.67 14.90 -10.47
N HIS A 425 -8.25 14.28 -9.45
CA HIS A 425 -8.17 14.77 -8.06
C HIS A 425 -6.84 14.36 -7.39
N ASP A 426 -6.30 15.23 -6.54
CA ASP A 426 -5.31 14.83 -5.54
C ASP A 426 -6.05 14.21 -4.35
N VAL A 427 -5.62 13.02 -3.91
CA VAL A 427 -6.30 12.20 -2.91
C VAL A 427 -5.31 11.73 -1.85
N VAL A 428 -5.69 11.85 -0.58
CA VAL A 428 -4.88 11.44 0.57
C VAL A 428 -5.63 10.38 1.38
N ILE A 429 -5.05 9.19 1.52
CA ILE A 429 -5.50 8.18 2.48
C ILE A 429 -4.58 8.21 3.71
N LEU A 430 -5.15 8.42 4.88
CA LEU A 430 -4.50 8.23 6.18
C LEU A 430 -4.91 6.85 6.72
N LEU A 431 -4.03 5.85 6.65
CA LEU A 431 -4.32 4.48 7.04
C LEU A 431 -3.75 4.18 8.44
N ASP A 432 -4.62 3.85 9.38
CA ASP A 432 -4.23 3.39 10.72
C ASP A 432 -4.83 1.98 10.99
N SER A 433 -4.11 0.88 10.81
CA SER A 433 -2.69 0.74 10.40
C SER A 433 -2.48 -0.28 9.28
N ILE A 434 -1.38 -0.15 8.55
CA ILE A 434 -1.02 -1.10 7.49
C ILE A 434 -0.72 -2.49 8.05
N THR A 435 -0.18 -2.55 9.27
CA THR A 435 0.12 -3.79 9.98
C THR A 435 -1.16 -4.56 10.32
N ARG A 436 -2.20 -3.87 10.83
CA ARG A 436 -3.51 -4.49 11.05
C ARG A 436 -4.19 -4.92 9.75
N LEU A 437 -4.15 -4.08 8.72
CA LEU A 437 -4.71 -4.42 7.41
C LEU A 437 -4.05 -5.68 6.82
N ALA A 438 -2.72 -5.80 6.90
CA ALA A 438 -1.99 -6.98 6.44
C ALA A 438 -2.32 -8.24 7.26
N ARG A 439 -2.53 -8.12 8.58
CA ARG A 439 -3.05 -9.22 9.42
C ARG A 439 -4.43 -9.69 8.96
N ALA A 440 -5.35 -8.77 8.67
CA ALA A 440 -6.68 -9.11 8.15
C ALA A 440 -6.61 -9.86 6.80
N TYR A 441 -5.78 -9.39 5.87
CA TYR A 441 -5.52 -10.10 4.61
C TYR A 441 -4.89 -11.48 4.79
N ASN A 442 -4.08 -11.70 5.83
CA ASN A 442 -3.50 -13.01 6.14
C ASN A 442 -4.54 -14.00 6.69
N THR A 443 -5.50 -13.52 7.47
CA THR A 443 -6.62 -14.35 7.97
C THR A 443 -7.61 -14.73 6.86
N VAL A 444 -7.86 -13.83 5.91
CA VAL A 444 -8.85 -14.00 4.83
C VAL A 444 -8.30 -14.74 3.61
N THR A 445 -6.97 -14.75 3.40
CA THR A 445 -6.35 -15.45 2.26
C THR A 445 -6.34 -16.97 2.47
N PRO A 446 -6.89 -17.78 1.55
CA PRO A 446 -6.80 -19.24 1.63
C PRO A 446 -5.34 -19.70 1.66
N ALA A 447 -5.01 -20.61 2.58
CA ALA A 447 -3.65 -21.07 2.82
C ALA A 447 -3.00 -21.69 1.56
N SER A 448 -1.84 -21.17 1.16
CA SER A 448 -1.07 -21.61 0.01
C SER A 448 -0.24 -22.87 0.25
N GLY A 449 -0.17 -23.32 1.52
CA GLY A 449 0.78 -24.34 1.99
C GLY A 449 2.22 -23.82 2.15
N LYS A 450 2.50 -22.55 1.81
CA LYS A 450 3.82 -21.91 1.96
C LYS A 450 3.75 -20.80 3.01
N ILE A 451 4.06 -21.15 4.25
CA ILE A 451 4.10 -20.23 5.37
C ILE A 451 5.53 -19.69 5.54
N LEU A 452 5.68 -18.37 5.55
CA LEU A 452 6.93 -17.64 5.79
C LEU A 452 7.27 -17.61 7.29
N SER A 453 8.43 -17.03 7.63
CA SER A 453 8.74 -16.67 9.01
C SER A 453 7.62 -15.79 9.61
N GLY A 454 7.40 -15.90 10.92
CA GLY A 454 6.35 -15.14 11.62
C GLY A 454 4.92 -15.63 11.40
N GLY A 455 4.68 -16.67 10.59
CA GLY A 455 3.34 -17.24 10.38
C GLY A 455 2.51 -16.56 9.27
N VAL A 456 3.18 -15.79 8.40
CA VAL A 456 2.55 -15.10 7.26
C VAL A 456 2.48 -16.05 6.06
N ASP A 457 1.35 -16.15 5.37
CA ASP A 457 1.26 -16.91 4.11
C ASP A 457 1.94 -16.15 2.96
N ALA A 458 2.68 -16.87 2.10
CA ALA A 458 3.44 -16.27 1.00
C ALA A 458 2.59 -15.42 0.03
N ASN A 459 1.30 -15.72 -0.14
CA ASN A 459 0.39 -14.95 -1.00
C ASN A 459 -0.33 -13.82 -0.24
N ALA A 460 -0.42 -13.88 1.08
CA ALA A 460 -1.21 -12.93 1.88
C ALA A 460 -0.75 -11.48 1.72
N LEU A 461 0.56 -11.23 1.63
CA LEU A 461 1.13 -9.88 1.51
C LEU A 461 0.95 -9.24 0.13
N HIS A 462 0.55 -9.99 -0.90
CA HIS A 462 0.43 -9.45 -2.26
C HIS A 462 -0.67 -8.37 -2.39
N LYS A 463 -1.85 -8.60 -1.80
CA LYS A 463 -2.95 -7.60 -1.80
C LYS A 463 -2.61 -6.36 -0.96
N PRO A 464 -2.11 -6.47 0.29
CA PRO A 464 -1.61 -5.32 1.06
C PRO A 464 -0.50 -4.52 0.33
N LYS A 465 0.47 -5.20 -0.30
CA LYS A 465 1.51 -4.54 -1.13
C LYS A 465 0.90 -3.77 -2.29
N ARG A 466 -0.09 -4.32 -3.00
CA ARG A 466 -0.83 -3.59 -4.06
C ARG A 466 -1.62 -2.40 -3.51
N PHE A 467 -2.18 -2.49 -2.30
CA PHE A 467 -2.86 -1.35 -1.65
C PHE A 467 -1.89 -0.18 -1.45
N PHE A 468 -0.77 -0.40 -0.77
CA PHE A 468 0.19 0.68 -0.46
C PHE A 468 0.96 1.14 -1.70
N GLY A 469 1.35 0.19 -2.57
CA GLY A 469 1.97 0.44 -3.86
C GLY A 469 1.09 1.21 -4.85
N ALA A 470 -0.21 1.36 -4.60
CA ALA A 470 -1.09 2.18 -5.42
C ALA A 470 -0.80 3.69 -5.32
N ALA A 471 -0.12 4.17 -4.26
CA ALA A 471 0.18 5.59 -4.11
C ALA A 471 1.32 6.05 -5.05
N ARG A 472 1.06 7.10 -5.82
CA ARG A 472 1.91 7.70 -6.87
C ARG A 472 1.34 9.04 -7.33
N LYS A 473 2.19 9.93 -7.87
CA LYS A 473 1.76 11.07 -8.69
C LYS A 473 1.47 10.57 -10.10
N ILE A 474 0.47 11.13 -10.76
CA ILE A 474 0.14 10.81 -12.16
C ILE A 474 0.57 11.96 -13.07
N GLU A 475 1.17 11.62 -14.21
CA GLU A 475 1.46 12.58 -15.29
C GLU A 475 0.16 13.11 -15.90
N GLY A 476 0.01 14.45 -15.99
CA GLY A 476 -1.19 15.08 -16.55
C GLY A 476 -2.49 14.85 -15.76
N GLY A 477 -2.40 14.36 -14.52
CA GLY A 477 -3.56 13.99 -13.70
C GLY A 477 -3.36 14.26 -12.21
N GLY A 478 -4.18 13.59 -11.40
CA GLY A 478 -4.20 13.74 -9.95
C GLY A 478 -3.03 13.04 -9.24
N SER A 479 -3.23 12.71 -7.97
CA SER A 479 -2.28 11.90 -7.20
C SER A 479 -2.98 11.06 -6.15
N LEU A 480 -2.42 9.89 -5.85
CA LEU A 480 -2.78 9.13 -4.67
C LEU A 480 -1.61 9.17 -3.70
N THR A 481 -1.77 9.87 -2.58
CA THR A 481 -0.89 9.75 -1.41
C THR A 481 -1.50 8.78 -0.42
N ILE A 482 -0.68 7.87 0.12
CA ILE A 482 -1.06 7.02 1.25
C ILE A 482 -0.04 7.29 2.36
N ILE A 483 -0.52 7.80 3.49
CA ILE A 483 0.24 7.94 4.74
C ILE A 483 -0.26 6.85 5.67
N ALA A 484 0.53 5.80 5.84
CA ALA A 484 0.13 4.63 6.62
C ALA A 484 0.98 4.49 7.89
N THR A 485 0.37 4.13 9.00
CA THR A 485 1.10 3.76 10.22
C THR A 485 1.55 2.30 10.14
N ALA A 486 2.76 2.01 10.63
CA ALA A 486 3.31 0.66 10.73
C ALA A 486 3.77 0.40 12.17
N LEU A 487 3.32 -0.71 12.75
CA LEU A 487 3.66 -1.09 14.12
C LEU A 487 4.95 -1.93 14.15
N ILE A 488 5.90 -1.51 15.00
CA ILE A 488 7.15 -2.23 15.30
C ILE A 488 7.27 -2.50 16.81
N ASP A 489 8.21 -3.36 17.20
CA ASP A 489 8.48 -3.77 18.59
C ASP A 489 7.24 -4.27 19.36
N THR A 490 6.29 -4.89 18.66
CA THR A 490 5.07 -5.48 19.24
C THR A 490 5.33 -6.80 19.97
N GLY A 491 6.52 -7.39 19.79
CA GLY A 491 6.85 -8.75 20.20
C GLY A 491 6.31 -9.83 19.26
N SER A 492 5.70 -9.46 18.13
CA SER A 492 5.17 -10.40 17.13
C SER A 492 6.04 -10.45 15.89
N LYS A 493 6.69 -11.60 15.64
CA LYS A 493 7.45 -11.88 14.41
C LYS A 493 6.65 -11.72 13.13
N MET A 494 5.32 -11.77 13.22
CA MET A 494 4.41 -11.46 12.12
C MET A 494 4.52 -9.99 11.70
N ASP A 495 4.57 -9.06 12.67
CA ASP A 495 4.66 -7.62 12.41
C ASP A 495 6.05 -7.24 11.90
N GLU A 496 7.11 -7.87 12.43
CA GLU A 496 8.48 -7.72 11.94
C GLU A 496 8.59 -8.05 10.43
N VAL A 497 8.03 -9.19 10.01
CA VAL A 497 8.02 -9.61 8.60
C VAL A 497 7.11 -8.72 7.75
N ILE A 498 5.95 -8.30 8.26
CA ILE A 498 5.07 -7.34 7.58
C ILE A 498 5.79 -6.00 7.36
N PHE A 499 6.52 -5.50 8.36
CA PHE A 499 7.22 -4.22 8.31
C PHE A 499 8.33 -4.21 7.24
N GLU A 500 9.25 -5.17 7.26
CA GLU A 500 10.36 -5.23 6.28
C GLU A 500 9.83 -5.37 4.84
N GLU A 501 8.75 -6.14 4.64
CA GLU A 501 8.10 -6.32 3.33
C GLU A 501 7.37 -5.06 2.82
N PHE A 502 6.99 -4.13 3.70
CA PHE A 502 6.46 -2.82 3.33
C PHE A 502 7.53 -1.73 3.20
N LYS A 503 8.63 -1.84 3.95
CA LYS A 503 9.76 -0.91 3.91
C LYS A 503 10.29 -0.73 2.48
N GLY A 504 10.53 -1.84 1.77
CA GLY A 504 10.91 -1.83 0.35
C GLY A 504 9.84 -1.31 -0.63
N THR A 505 8.59 -1.14 -0.18
CA THR A 505 7.47 -0.60 -0.98
C THR A 505 7.31 0.92 -0.80
N GLY A 506 7.66 1.45 0.38
CA GLY A 506 7.55 2.87 0.71
C GLY A 506 8.50 3.79 -0.07
N ASN A 507 8.32 5.10 0.08
CA ASN A 507 9.30 6.09 -0.35
C ASN A 507 9.46 7.29 0.61
N MET A 508 8.81 7.25 1.78
CA MET A 508 9.11 8.10 2.94
C MET A 508 8.92 7.27 4.20
N GLU A 509 9.88 7.34 5.12
CA GLU A 509 9.88 6.66 6.41
C GLU A 509 10.02 7.71 7.52
N LEU A 510 9.07 7.71 8.46
CA LEU A 510 9.05 8.61 9.61
C LEU A 510 9.02 7.76 10.89
N GLN A 511 10.16 7.61 11.54
CA GLN A 511 10.33 6.70 12.67
C GLN A 511 10.11 7.43 14.00
N LEU A 512 9.31 6.83 14.87
CA LEU A 512 9.09 7.29 16.25
C LEU A 512 9.87 6.41 17.23
N ASP A 513 10.59 7.03 18.18
CA ASP A 513 11.36 6.33 19.20
C ASP A 513 10.70 6.43 20.59
N ARG A 514 10.33 5.28 21.13
CA ARG A 514 9.82 5.12 22.50
C ARG A 514 10.76 5.68 23.58
N LYS A 515 12.08 5.77 23.38
CA LYS A 515 12.99 6.45 24.33
C LYS A 515 12.65 7.94 24.46
N ILE A 516 12.37 8.61 23.35
CA ILE A 516 11.97 10.02 23.28
C ILE A 516 10.59 10.19 23.93
N ALA A 517 9.62 9.33 23.60
CA ALA A 517 8.28 9.33 24.18
C ALA A 517 8.28 9.04 25.70
N ASN A 518 9.13 8.13 26.19
CA ASN A 518 9.28 7.83 27.62
C ASN A 518 9.76 9.05 28.43
N LYS A 519 10.64 9.88 27.84
CA LYS A 519 11.05 11.20 28.38
C LYS A 519 9.94 12.28 28.29
N ARG A 520 8.76 11.95 27.74
CA ARG A 520 7.64 12.86 27.44
C ARG A 520 7.98 13.96 26.42
N ILE A 521 8.96 13.71 25.56
CA ILE A 521 9.31 14.63 24.47
C ILE A 521 8.42 14.30 23.28
N TYR A 522 7.59 15.27 22.90
CA TYR A 522 6.74 15.21 21.71
C TYR A 522 7.07 16.37 20.75
N PRO A 523 7.04 16.15 19.42
CA PRO A 523 6.85 14.86 18.75
C PRO A 523 8.02 13.89 19.04
N ALA A 524 7.74 12.58 19.08
CA ALA A 524 8.72 11.57 19.47
C ALA A 524 9.50 10.99 18.27
N VAL A 525 9.85 11.85 17.30
CA VAL A 525 10.47 11.46 16.02
C VAL A 525 11.98 11.28 16.19
N ASP A 526 12.52 10.18 15.65
CA ASP A 526 13.96 10.05 15.41
C ASP A 526 14.32 10.75 14.09
N LEU A 527 15.02 11.88 14.22
CA LEU A 527 15.41 12.76 13.11
C LEU A 527 16.52 12.19 12.22
N ILE A 528 17.24 11.15 12.69
CA ILE A 528 18.39 10.56 12.01
C ILE A 528 17.94 9.44 11.07
N SER A 529 17.03 8.58 11.52
CA SER A 529 16.45 7.50 10.69
C SER A 529 15.34 8.00 9.74
N SER A 530 14.59 9.05 10.13
CA SER A 530 13.49 9.58 9.31
C SER A 530 13.97 10.27 8.04
N SER A 531 13.43 9.87 6.88
CA SER A 531 13.86 10.34 5.56
C SER A 531 12.77 10.21 4.48
N THR A 532 12.91 11.02 3.42
CA THR A 532 12.10 10.92 2.19
C THR A 532 13.01 10.63 1.00
N ARG A 533 12.66 9.63 0.18
CA ARG A 533 13.40 9.33 -1.06
C ARG A 533 13.05 10.33 -2.15
N ARG A 534 14.08 10.98 -2.71
CA ARG A 534 13.99 12.12 -3.64
C ARG A 534 13.33 13.36 -3.02
N ASP A 535 13.74 13.70 -1.80
CA ASP A 535 13.43 14.99 -1.16
C ASP A 535 14.02 16.20 -1.91
N ASP A 536 15.01 15.96 -2.79
CA ASP A 536 15.51 16.95 -3.77
C ASP A 536 14.45 17.47 -4.76
N LEU A 537 13.32 16.76 -4.91
CA LEU A 537 12.18 17.18 -5.72
C LEU A 537 11.07 17.90 -4.91
N LEU A 538 11.23 18.00 -3.58
CA LEU A 538 10.20 18.51 -2.66
C LEU A 538 10.65 19.71 -1.81
N LEU A 539 11.96 19.99 -1.78
CA LEU A 539 12.59 21.10 -1.05
C LEU A 539 13.37 21.98 -2.03
N ASP A 540 13.43 23.28 -1.79
CA ASP A 540 14.29 24.19 -2.55
C ASP A 540 15.78 23.95 -2.24
N GLU A 541 16.67 24.41 -3.13
CA GLU A 541 18.11 24.17 -3.01
C GLU A 541 18.72 24.72 -1.71
N VAL A 542 18.23 25.88 -1.21
CA VAL A 542 18.75 26.51 0.01
C VAL A 542 18.33 25.70 1.24
N THR A 543 17.07 25.23 1.27
CA THR A 543 16.58 24.31 2.31
C THR A 543 17.33 22.97 2.25
N GLN A 544 17.56 22.39 1.07
CA GLN A 544 18.33 21.14 0.92
C GLN A 544 19.75 21.28 1.49
N GLN A 545 20.48 22.33 1.10
CA GLN A 545 21.85 22.57 1.59
C GLN A 545 21.89 22.73 3.11
N ARG A 546 20.96 23.50 3.70
CA ARG A 546 20.88 23.68 5.16
C ARG A 546 20.46 22.40 5.89
N MET A 547 19.50 21.65 5.37
CA MET A 547 19.09 20.37 5.95
C MET A 547 20.20 19.32 5.89
N TRP A 548 21.07 19.34 4.87
CA TRP A 548 22.26 18.48 4.82
C TRP A 548 23.27 18.82 5.91
N ILE A 549 23.52 20.12 6.18
CA ILE A 549 24.37 20.57 7.29
C ILE A 549 23.75 20.15 8.63
N MET A 550 22.44 20.39 8.83
CA MET A 550 21.72 20.02 10.05
C MET A 550 21.74 18.50 10.29
N ARG A 551 21.43 17.67 9.29
CA ARG A 551 21.51 16.20 9.43
C ARG A 551 22.91 15.72 9.76
N LYS A 552 23.97 16.33 9.22
CA LYS A 552 25.35 16.01 9.61
C LYS A 552 25.63 16.35 11.07
N TYR A 553 25.22 17.53 11.53
CA TYR A 553 25.43 17.95 12.92
C TYR A 553 24.65 17.10 13.93
N LEU A 554 23.46 16.62 13.55
CA LEU A 554 22.65 15.71 14.38
C LEU A 554 23.12 14.25 14.34
N ALA A 555 23.89 13.83 13.34
CA ALA A 555 24.35 12.44 13.19
C ALA A 555 25.34 12.02 14.29
N ASP A 556 26.07 12.96 14.87
CA ASP A 556 26.98 12.74 16.00
C ASP A 556 26.24 12.74 17.36
N MET A 557 24.92 12.98 17.38
CA MET A 557 24.09 13.05 18.58
C MET A 557 23.25 11.79 18.80
N ASN A 558 22.93 11.50 20.06
CA ASN A 558 21.91 10.53 20.43
C ASN A 558 20.52 11.04 19.97
N PRO A 559 19.60 10.23 19.40
CA PRO A 559 18.31 10.72 18.88
C PRO A 559 17.47 11.55 19.88
N VAL A 560 17.61 11.26 21.17
CA VAL A 560 17.01 12.03 22.27
C VAL A 560 17.59 13.44 22.36
N GLU A 561 18.92 13.59 22.29
CA GLU A 561 19.63 14.87 22.35
C GLU A 561 19.38 15.68 21.07
N ALA A 562 19.40 15.03 19.91
CA ALA A 562 19.05 15.62 18.62
C ALA A 562 17.63 16.21 18.64
N MET A 563 16.65 15.47 19.17
CA MET A 563 15.26 15.91 19.27
C MET A 563 15.06 17.00 20.33
N GLU A 564 15.76 16.95 21.47
CA GLU A 564 15.78 18.05 22.46
C GLU A 564 16.41 19.34 21.88
N PHE A 565 17.52 19.22 21.15
CA PHE A 565 18.20 20.32 20.48
C PHE A 565 17.33 20.98 19.42
N VAL A 566 16.77 20.21 18.48
CA VAL A 566 15.91 20.74 17.40
C VAL A 566 14.65 21.36 17.97
N LYS A 567 14.00 20.70 18.95
CA LYS A 567 12.84 21.24 19.66
C LYS A 567 13.12 22.62 20.26
N LYS A 568 14.23 22.77 20.99
CA LYS A 568 14.60 24.04 21.65
C LYS A 568 14.70 25.20 20.65
N HIS A 569 15.38 24.99 19.52
CA HIS A 569 15.60 26.04 18.50
C HIS A 569 14.36 26.30 17.62
N MET A 570 13.53 25.28 17.38
CA MET A 570 12.26 25.45 16.68
C MET A 570 11.19 26.13 17.56
N GLN A 571 11.26 25.99 18.89
CA GLN A 571 10.39 26.71 19.82
C GLN A 571 10.79 28.19 20.00
N SER A 572 12.05 28.56 19.72
CA SER A 572 12.50 29.96 19.70
C SER A 572 12.31 30.68 18.35
N THR A 573 11.61 30.07 17.39
CA THR A 573 11.39 30.60 16.05
C THR A 573 9.94 30.40 15.61
N VAL A 574 9.39 31.36 14.85
CA VAL A 574 8.00 31.39 14.40
C VAL A 574 7.74 30.34 13.32
N ASN A 575 8.61 30.25 12.31
CA ASN A 575 8.42 29.38 11.15
C ASN A 575 9.70 28.58 10.80
N ASN A 576 9.62 27.76 9.75
CA ASN A 576 10.75 26.93 9.31
C ASN A 576 11.86 27.73 8.60
N GLU A 577 11.52 28.83 7.93
CA GLU A 577 12.49 29.70 7.25
C GLU A 577 13.40 30.40 8.27
N GLU A 578 12.84 30.98 9.33
CA GLU A 578 13.58 31.62 10.43
C GLU A 578 14.47 30.61 11.16
N PHE A 579 13.95 29.41 11.43
CA PHE A 579 14.75 28.31 11.97
C PHE A 579 15.96 28.00 11.08
N LEU A 580 15.76 27.82 9.77
CA LEU A 580 16.83 27.60 8.80
C LEU A 580 17.80 28.79 8.67
N MET A 581 17.35 30.03 8.88
CA MET A 581 18.22 31.21 8.89
C MET A 581 19.03 31.35 10.19
N SER A 582 18.49 30.88 11.32
CA SER A 582 19.17 30.93 12.62
C SER A 582 20.44 30.07 12.70
N MET A 583 20.58 29.08 11.80
CA MET A 583 21.74 28.18 11.70
C MET A 583 23.04 28.86 11.20
N ASN A 584 22.96 30.13 10.77
CA ASN A 584 24.10 30.92 10.29
C ASN A 584 24.75 31.79 11.40
N LYS A 585 24.57 31.47 12.68
CA LYS A 585 25.07 32.22 13.84
C LYS A 585 25.89 31.35 14.80
#